data_AF-A0A7D9J672-F1
#
_entry.id   AF-A0A7D9J672-F1
#
_cell.length_a   1.000
_cell.length_b   1.000
_cell.length_c   1.000
_cell.angle_alpha   90.00
_cell.angle_beta   90.00
_cell.angle_gamma   90.00
#
_symmetry.space_group_name_H-M   'P 1'
#
loop_
_entity.id
_entity.type
_entity.pdbx_description
1 polymer ?
#
loop_
_entity_poly.entity_id
_entity_poly.type
_entity_poly.pdbx_seq_one_letter_code
_entity_poly.pdbx_strand_id
1 'polypeptide(L)'
;MTFWGHVVVGGFVAVSLLGYDKTPVIGTVIEKSQEKILIEYWKGSRNKKWQPWKERGQLWTDKHSKDCIYLTAFELQDSKLHPETKRQMRDFMSRERNNNELIL
;
A
#
# COMPACT_ATOMS: atom_id res chain seq x y z
N MET A 1 -13.04 -8.92 6.35
CA MET A 1 -13.59 -7.97 5.37
C MET A 1 -12.61 -7.94 4.21
N THR A 2 -12.97 -8.45 3.03
CA THR A 2 -12.03 -8.61 1.90
C THR A 2 -11.92 -7.29 1.13
N PHE A 3 -10.79 -6.57 1.28
CA PHE A 3 -10.50 -5.34 0.52
C PHE A 3 -10.54 -5.54 -0.99
N TRP A 4 -10.36 -6.79 -1.44
CA TRP A 4 -10.29 -7.21 -2.83
C TRP A 4 -11.43 -6.72 -3.74
N GLY A 5 -12.66 -6.64 -3.23
CA GLY A 5 -13.82 -6.15 -3.98
C GLY A 5 -13.69 -4.67 -4.38
N HIS A 6 -12.93 -3.89 -3.63
CA HIS A 6 -12.73 -2.44 -3.82
C HIS A 6 -11.41 -2.11 -4.50
N VAL A 7 -10.64 -3.11 -4.95
CA VAL A 7 -9.40 -2.92 -5.71
C VAL A 7 -9.76 -2.68 -7.17
N VAL A 8 -9.34 -1.54 -7.72
CA VAL A 8 -9.57 -1.15 -9.11
C VAL A 8 -8.24 -0.87 -9.80
N VAL A 9 -8.14 -1.23 -11.08
CA VAL A 9 -6.98 -0.83 -11.92
C VAL A 9 -6.95 0.69 -12.00
N GLY A 10 -5.77 1.29 -11.83
CA GLY A 10 -5.57 2.73 -11.69
C GLY A 10 -5.82 3.28 -10.28
N GLY A 11 -6.35 2.49 -9.35
CA GLY A 11 -6.58 2.90 -7.96
C GLY A 11 -5.34 2.73 -7.09
N PHE A 12 -5.25 3.54 -6.02
CA PHE A 12 -4.21 3.37 -5.01
C PHE A 12 -4.55 2.27 -4.01
N VAL A 13 -3.51 1.53 -3.63
CA VAL A 13 -3.52 0.53 -2.56
C VAL A 13 -2.36 0.76 -1.61
N ALA A 14 -2.52 0.32 -0.37
CA ALA A 14 -1.45 0.18 0.60
C ALA A 14 -1.25 -1.31 0.90
N VAL A 15 0.02 -1.72 0.92
CA VAL A 15 0.40 -3.13 1.05
C VAL A 15 1.33 -3.37 2.22
N SER A 16 1.16 -4.52 2.85
CA SER A 16 2.06 -5.06 3.85
C SER A 16 2.96 -6.09 3.16
N LEU A 17 4.27 -5.88 3.20
CA LEU A 17 5.24 -6.77 2.58
C LEU A 17 6.04 -7.48 3.67
N LEU A 18 6.20 -8.79 3.52
CA LEU A 18 6.97 -9.59 4.46
C LEU A 18 8.42 -9.07 4.54
N GLY A 19 8.88 -8.81 5.76
CA GLY A 19 10.23 -8.28 6.00
C GLY A 19 10.39 -6.76 5.80
N TYR A 20 9.30 -6.01 5.60
CA TYR A 20 9.32 -4.56 5.49
C TYR A 20 8.40 -3.87 6.51
N ASP A 21 8.99 -3.30 7.56
CA ASP A 21 8.28 -2.73 8.71
C ASP A 21 8.33 -1.19 8.79
N LYS A 22 9.14 -0.54 7.94
CA LYS A 22 9.58 0.85 8.16
C LYS A 22 8.55 1.92 7.81
N THR A 23 7.67 1.69 6.84
CA THR A 23 6.76 2.72 6.34
C THR A 23 5.54 2.10 5.66
N PRO A 24 4.41 2.83 5.55
CA PRO A 24 3.36 2.42 4.63
C PRO A 24 3.96 2.25 3.25
N VAL A 25 3.72 1.11 2.61
CA VAL A 25 4.08 0.89 1.21
C VAL A 25 2.82 1.13 0.40
N ILE A 26 2.87 2.05 -0.56
CA ILE A 26 1.72 2.36 -1.41
C ILE A 26 2.10 2.24 -2.88
N GLY A 27 1.08 2.03 -3.71
CA GLY A 27 1.24 2.06 -5.15
C GLY A 27 -0.09 2.06 -5.88
N THR A 28 0.00 2.16 -7.19
CA THR A 28 -1.16 2.12 -8.09
C THR A 28 -1.28 0.73 -8.68
N VAL A 29 -2.52 0.22 -8.77
CA VAL A 29 -2.78 -1.09 -9.38
C VAL A 29 -2.66 -0.97 -10.90
N ILE A 30 -1.74 -1.72 -11.50
CA ILE A 30 -1.56 -1.77 -12.95
C ILE A 30 -2.35 -2.94 -13.55
N GLU A 31 -2.35 -4.09 -12.87
CA GLU A 31 -3.11 -5.26 -13.29
C GLU A 31 -3.78 -5.95 -12.10
N LYS A 32 -4.95 -6.53 -12.35
CA LYS A 32 -5.73 -7.30 -11.38
C LYS A 32 -6.15 -8.62 -12.01
N SER A 33 -5.80 -9.73 -11.36
CA SER A 33 -6.25 -11.10 -11.67
C SER A 33 -6.92 -11.71 -10.46
N GLN A 34 -7.57 -12.87 -10.54
CA GLN A 34 -8.38 -13.43 -9.43
C GLN A 34 -7.71 -13.41 -8.04
N GLU A 35 -6.39 -13.64 -7.97
CA GLU A 35 -5.65 -13.70 -6.70
C GLU A 35 -4.38 -12.85 -6.67
N LYS A 36 -4.00 -12.23 -7.79
CA LYS A 36 -2.74 -11.47 -7.88
C LYS A 36 -2.97 -10.06 -8.39
N ILE A 37 -2.11 -9.17 -7.95
CA ILE A 37 -2.02 -7.78 -8.38
C ILE A 37 -0.63 -7.46 -8.88
N LEU A 38 -0.55 -6.61 -9.89
CA LEU A 38 0.67 -5.90 -10.25
C LEU A 38 0.55 -4.47 -9.72
N ILE A 39 1.53 -4.04 -8.93
CA ILE A 39 1.56 -2.70 -8.33
C ILE A 39 2.71 -1.92 -8.93
N GLU A 40 2.45 -0.68 -9.32
CA GLU A 40 3.48 0.35 -9.51
C GLU A 40 3.69 1.10 -8.20
N TYR A 41 4.90 1.02 -7.66
CA TYR A 41 5.20 1.55 -6.35
C TYR A 41 5.45 3.05 -6.35
N TRP A 42 5.07 3.68 -5.24
CA TRP A 42 5.33 5.09 -5.00
C TRP A 42 6.31 5.24 -3.82
N LYS A 43 7.30 6.11 -3.99
CA LYS A 43 8.27 6.45 -2.96
C LYS A 43 7.83 7.72 -2.25
N GLY A 44 7.79 7.68 -0.93
CA GLY A 44 7.36 8.79 -0.10
C GLY A 44 7.40 8.45 1.37
N SER A 45 6.74 9.26 2.18
CA SER A 45 6.52 8.96 3.59
C SER A 45 5.21 9.54 4.04
N ARG A 46 4.70 9.08 5.19
CA ARG A 46 3.37 9.39 5.69
C ARG A 46 3.01 10.89 5.72
N ASN A 47 3.99 11.75 6.03
CA ASN A 47 3.79 13.20 6.14
C ASN A 47 4.40 14.00 4.97
N LYS A 48 4.95 13.33 3.96
CA LYS A 48 5.58 13.97 2.80
C LYS A 48 4.82 13.63 1.52
N LYS A 49 5.24 14.26 0.42
CA LYS A 49 4.75 13.90 -0.91
C LYS A 49 5.22 12.50 -1.29
N TRP A 50 4.39 11.85 -2.08
CA TRP A 50 4.62 10.59 -2.74
C TRP A 50 4.82 10.84 -4.23
N GLN A 51 5.65 10.03 -4.86
CA GLN A 51 5.86 10.09 -6.30
C GLN A 51 6.11 8.68 -6.82
N PRO A 52 5.87 8.41 -8.11
CA PRO A 52 6.18 7.12 -8.71
C PRO A 52 7.65 6.77 -8.44
N TRP A 53 7.89 5.56 -7.91
CA TRP A 53 9.23 5.08 -7.66
C TRP A 53 9.81 4.60 -8.99
N LYS A 54 10.90 5.24 -9.41
CA LYS A 54 11.67 4.82 -10.58
C LYS A 54 13.05 4.31 -10.16
N GLU A 55 13.48 3.19 -10.73
CA GLU A 55 14.85 2.71 -10.67
C GLU A 55 15.42 2.66 -12.09
N ARG A 56 16.59 3.29 -12.31
CA ARG A 56 17.23 3.38 -13.64
C ARG A 56 16.30 3.90 -14.75
N GLY A 57 15.39 4.81 -14.40
CA GLY A 57 14.42 5.41 -15.32
C GLY A 57 13.15 4.58 -15.56
N GLN A 58 13.10 3.35 -15.05
CA GLN A 58 11.93 2.47 -15.16
C GLN A 58 11.08 2.52 -13.90
N LEU A 59 9.77 2.46 -14.05
CA LEU A 59 8.83 2.39 -12.93
C LEU A 59 9.02 1.07 -12.19
N TRP A 60 9.17 1.15 -10.87
CA TRP A 60 9.32 -0.01 -10.03
C TRP A 60 7.96 -0.69 -9.86
N THR A 61 7.84 -1.92 -10.37
CA THR A 61 6.63 -2.71 -10.26
C THR A 61 6.93 -4.07 -9.66
N ASP A 62 5.97 -4.65 -8.93
CA ASP A 62 6.06 -6.03 -8.45
C ASP A 62 4.69 -6.67 -8.35
N LYS A 63 4.65 -8.01 -8.42
CA LYS A 63 3.44 -8.82 -8.41
C LYS A 63 3.28 -9.54 -7.08
N HIS A 64 2.12 -9.35 -6.45
CA HIS A 64 1.82 -9.92 -5.13
C HIS A 64 0.48 -10.64 -5.08
N SER A 65 0.28 -11.45 -4.03
CA SER A 65 -1.05 -11.95 -3.66
C SER A 65 -1.95 -10.79 -3.26
N LYS A 66 -3.25 -10.92 -3.51
CA LYS A 66 -4.29 -10.01 -2.99
C LYS A 66 -4.20 -9.77 -1.48
N ASP A 67 -3.64 -10.73 -0.73
CA ASP A 67 -3.60 -10.70 0.74
C ASP A 67 -2.61 -9.68 1.29
N CYS A 68 -1.68 -9.15 0.47
CA CYS A 68 -0.81 -8.08 0.92
C CYS A 68 -1.55 -6.74 1.07
N ILE A 69 -2.72 -6.56 0.47
CA ILE A 69 -3.48 -5.31 0.52
C ILE A 69 -4.20 -5.19 1.87
N TYR A 70 -3.91 -4.11 2.59
CA TYR A 70 -4.61 -3.76 3.82
C TYR A 70 -5.41 -2.46 3.73
N LEU A 71 -5.23 -1.67 2.66
CA LEU A 71 -6.02 -0.48 2.39
C LEU A 71 -6.14 -0.24 0.88
N THR A 72 -7.29 0.24 0.44
CA THR A 72 -7.60 0.51 -0.99
C THR A 72 -8.48 1.75 -1.10
N ALA A 73 -8.72 2.21 -2.33
CA ALA A 73 -9.69 3.25 -2.66
C ALA A 73 -9.43 4.59 -1.94
N PHE A 74 -8.17 4.94 -1.74
CA PHE A 74 -7.77 6.28 -1.31
C PHE A 74 -7.16 7.06 -2.47
N GLU A 75 -7.09 8.37 -2.31
CA GLU A 75 -6.46 9.26 -3.27
C GLU A 75 -5.36 10.09 -2.60
N LEU A 76 -4.46 10.62 -3.41
CA LEU A 76 -3.46 11.57 -2.96
C LEU A 76 -3.92 12.99 -3.31
N GLN A 77 -3.92 13.88 -2.32
CA GLN A 77 -4.17 15.31 -2.53
C GLN A 77 -2.83 16.04 -2.61
N ASP A 78 -2.52 16.69 -3.73
CA ASP A 78 -1.21 17.31 -4.00
C ASP A 78 -0.03 16.34 -3.74
N SER A 79 -0.24 15.09 -4.15
CA SER A 79 0.68 13.97 -3.93
C SER A 79 0.90 13.60 -2.45
N LYS A 80 0.05 14.04 -1.53
CA LYS A 80 0.11 13.70 -0.09
C LYS A 80 -1.08 12.84 0.31
N LEU A 81 -0.88 12.03 1.35
CA LEU A 81 -1.97 11.26 1.96
C LEU A 81 -2.94 12.17 2.71
N HIS A 82 -4.24 11.94 2.51
CA HIS A 82 -5.29 12.58 3.30
C HIS A 82 -5.12 12.23 4.80
N PRO A 83 -5.44 13.15 5.74
CA PRO A 83 -5.38 12.88 7.18
C PRO A 83 -6.06 11.59 7.62
N GLU A 84 -7.21 11.28 7.02
CA GLU A 84 -7.96 10.05 7.31
C GLU A 84 -7.22 8.78 6.85
N THR A 85 -6.69 8.77 5.63
CA THR A 85 -5.87 7.66 5.11
C THR A 85 -4.65 7.42 5.99
N LYS A 86 -3.98 8.51 6.42
CA LYS A 86 -2.86 8.42 7.36
C LYS A 86 -3.29 7.75 8.64
N ARG A 87 -4.45 8.10 9.21
CA ARG A 87 -4.98 7.51 10.43
C ARG A 87 -5.22 6.00 10.24
N GLN A 88 -5.96 5.62 9.21
CA GLN A 88 -6.26 4.21 8.91
C GLN A 88 -4.99 3.35 8.78
N MET A 89 -3.97 3.84 8.06
CA MET A 89 -2.69 3.15 7.92
C MET A 89 -1.98 2.92 9.26
N ARG A 90 -1.95 3.92 10.15
CA ARG A 90 -1.35 3.74 11.49
C ARG A 90 -2.13 2.77 12.33
N ASP A 91 -3.44 2.88 12.31
CA ASP A 91 -4.30 2.04 13.13
C ASP A 91 -4.18 0.57 12.68
N PHE A 92 -3.92 0.31 11.39
CA PHE A 92 -3.50 -1.00 10.89
C PHE A 92 -2.11 -1.41 11.41
N MET A 93 -1.06 -0.61 11.16
CA MET A 93 0.31 -0.96 11.58
C MET A 93 0.46 -1.18 13.09
N SER A 94 -0.29 -0.43 13.91
CA SER A 94 -0.29 -0.59 15.36
C SER A 94 -0.94 -1.90 15.79
N ARG A 95 -2.00 -2.34 15.09
CA ARG A 95 -2.64 -3.64 15.32
C ARG A 95 -1.72 -4.80 14.91
N GLU A 96 -1.10 -4.71 13.74
CA GLU A 96 -0.17 -5.75 13.27
C GLU A 96 1.04 -5.91 14.21
N ARG A 97 1.58 -4.80 14.72
CA ARG A 97 2.67 -4.85 15.69
C ARG A 97 2.24 -5.54 16.99
N ASN A 98 1.09 -5.16 17.55
CA ASN A 98 0.60 -5.75 18.80
C ASN A 98 0.24 -7.24 18.63
N ASN A 99 -0.25 -7.65 17.45
CA ASN A 99 -0.52 -9.05 17.16
C ASN A 99 0.76 -9.89 17.07
N ASN A 100 1.83 -9.33 16.51
CA ASN A 100 3.14 -10.00 16.45
C ASN A 100 3.82 -10.08 17.83
N GLU A 101 3.58 -9.12 18.72
CA GLU A 101 4.09 -9.13 20.10
C GLU A 101 3.36 -10.16 21.01
N LEU A 102 2.20 -10.70 20.60
CA LEU A 102 1.45 -11.73 21.33
C LEU A 102 1.79 -13.18 20.91
N ILE A 103 2.68 -13.36 19.93
CA ILE A 103 3.09 -14.67 19.39
C ILE A 103 4.56 -14.99 19.79
N LEU A 104 5.18 -14.15 20.62
CA LEU A 104 6.50 -14.35 21.23
C LEU A 104 6.36 -14.49 22.75
#